data_AF-A0A9D1S3W4-F1
#
_entry.id   AF-A0A9D1S3W4-F1
#
_cell.length_a   1.000
_cell.length_b   1.000
_cell.length_c   1.000
_cell.angle_alpha   90.00
_cell.angle_beta   90.00
_cell.angle_gamma   90.00
#
_symmetry.space_group_name_H-M   'P 1'
#
loop_
_entity.id
_entity.type
_entity.pdbx_description
1 polymer ?
#
loop_
_entity_poly.entity_id
_entity_poly.type
_entity_poly.pdbx_seq_one_letter_code
_entity_poly.pdbx_strand_id
1 'polypeptide(L)'
;MVTICILGLDQFVVGHYSKDHTKALASIFAVPEEAINFYAPNSMVFHAGAEQTSWNTIVVVRAPRQLEGCEDKAAEYILETLSQFSIHVELEFEYFEPGRHHERINHDYPRYLSEDNIKEADVSIDYGEDEHEQCHHDHDEDGEDPSLPNPADRADLDYNDPNQIFLGDAFASFEEEVAKKKGGAK
;
A
#
# COMPACT_ATOMS: atom_id res chain seq x y z
N MET A 1 -13.65 10.99 -4.34
CA MET A 1 -12.73 10.11 -3.59
C MET A 1 -11.50 10.91 -3.22
N VAL A 2 -11.08 10.85 -1.96
CA VAL A 2 -9.82 11.39 -1.45
C VAL A 2 -9.01 10.20 -0.95
N THR A 3 -7.75 10.11 -1.33
CA THR A 3 -6.82 9.08 -0.87
C THR A 3 -5.70 9.75 -0.10
N ILE A 4 -5.53 9.40 1.16
CA ILE A 4 -4.48 9.89 2.05
C ILE A 4 -3.45 8.77 2.16
N CYS A 5 -2.33 8.94 1.45
CA CYS A 5 -1.20 8.03 1.51
C CYS A 5 -0.28 8.45 2.66
N ILE A 6 0.04 7.55 3.57
CA ILE A 6 0.93 7.80 4.71
C ILE A 6 2.16 6.90 4.55
N LEU A 7 3.31 7.53 4.31
CA LEU A 7 4.60 6.88 4.09
C LEU A 7 5.46 7.04 5.34
N GLY A 8 6.12 5.95 5.74
CA GLY A 8 6.99 5.95 6.92
C GLY A 8 6.23 5.95 8.25
N LEU A 9 4.98 5.48 8.29
CA LEU A 9 4.26 5.21 9.54
C LEU A 9 3.75 3.76 9.54
N ASP A 10 3.77 3.14 10.72
CA ASP A 10 3.30 1.76 10.89
C ASP A 10 1.83 1.61 10.50
N GLN A 11 1.51 0.51 9.79
CA GLN A 11 0.17 0.26 9.26
C GLN A 11 -0.91 0.13 10.34
N PHE A 12 -0.58 -0.34 11.54
CA PHE A 12 -1.53 -0.46 12.64
C PHE A 12 -1.82 0.91 13.24
N VAL A 13 -0.81 1.77 13.33
CA VAL A 13 -1.00 3.18 13.72
C VAL A 13 -1.88 3.89 12.70
N VAL A 14 -1.64 3.70 11.40
CA VAL A 14 -2.52 4.26 10.35
C VAL A 14 -3.94 3.69 10.45
N GLY A 15 -4.09 2.41 10.78
CA GLY A 15 -5.39 1.79 11.06
C GLY A 15 -6.18 2.54 12.14
N HIS A 16 -5.56 2.78 13.30
CA HIS A 16 -6.20 3.55 14.38
C HIS A 16 -6.46 5.00 13.97
N TYR A 17 -5.48 5.65 13.34
CA TYR A 17 -5.62 7.00 12.82
C TYR A 17 -6.82 7.14 11.87
N SER A 18 -6.98 6.19 10.94
CA SER A 18 -8.12 6.17 10.02
C SER A 18 -9.45 6.07 10.76
N LYS A 19 -9.55 5.20 11.79
CA LYS A 19 -10.75 5.04 12.60
C LYS A 19 -11.14 6.36 13.29
N ASP A 20 -10.17 7.06 13.86
CA ASP A 20 -10.42 8.25 14.67
C ASP A 20 -10.66 9.52 13.82
N HIS A 21 -10.05 9.61 12.65
CA HIS A 21 -10.00 10.87 11.89
C HIS A 21 -10.84 10.87 10.60
N THR A 22 -11.35 9.73 10.12
CA THR A 22 -12.16 9.65 8.88
C THR A 22 -13.32 10.65 8.88
N LYS A 23 -14.12 10.68 9.95
CA LYS A 23 -15.31 11.54 10.04
C LYS A 23 -14.99 13.03 9.95
N ALA A 24 -13.93 13.46 10.64
CA ALA A 24 -13.51 14.85 10.63
C ALA A 24 -12.98 15.26 9.24
N LEU A 25 -12.14 14.42 8.63
CA LEU A 25 -11.59 14.67 7.29
C LEU A 25 -12.69 14.70 6.22
N ALA A 26 -13.67 13.79 6.30
CA ALA A 26 -14.84 13.80 5.43
C ALA A 26 -15.62 15.13 5.54
N SER A 27 -15.79 15.64 6.76
CA SER A 27 -16.41 16.95 7.00
C SER A 27 -15.59 18.12 6.44
N ILE A 28 -14.26 18.08 6.55
CA ILE A 28 -13.37 19.13 6.03
C ILE A 28 -13.42 19.19 4.51
N PHE A 29 -13.35 18.02 3.86
CA PHE A 29 -13.43 17.91 2.41
C PHE A 29 -14.86 18.02 1.85
N ALA A 30 -15.87 18.10 2.72
CA ALA A 30 -17.29 18.10 2.35
C ALA A 30 -17.68 16.90 1.45
N VAL A 31 -17.16 15.72 1.78
CA VAL A 31 -17.41 14.45 1.09
C VAL A 31 -18.01 13.42 2.05
N PRO A 32 -18.69 12.37 1.57
CA PRO A 32 -19.13 11.29 2.45
C PRO A 32 -17.93 10.51 3.00
N GLU A 33 -18.09 9.88 4.17
CA GLU A 33 -17.01 9.14 4.84
C GLU A 33 -16.42 8.03 3.96
N GLU A 34 -17.26 7.34 3.18
CA GLU A 34 -16.85 6.32 2.19
C GLU A 34 -15.96 6.86 1.06
N ALA A 35 -15.87 8.18 0.88
CA ALA A 35 -14.99 8.78 -0.11
C ALA A 35 -13.57 8.97 0.41
N ILE A 36 -13.33 8.88 1.73
CA ILE A 36 -12.00 9.00 2.34
C ILE A 36 -11.37 7.61 2.41
N ASN A 37 -10.16 7.49 1.88
CA ASN A 37 -9.38 6.26 1.94
C ASN A 37 -8.01 6.55 2.52
N PHE A 38 -7.53 5.65 3.38
CA PHE A 38 -6.16 5.68 3.88
C PHE A 38 -5.37 4.59 3.17
N TYR A 39 -4.18 4.94 2.72
CA TYR A 39 -3.25 4.01 2.08
C TYR A 39 -1.94 4.02 2.85
N ALA A 40 -1.59 2.87 3.44
CA ALA A 40 -0.43 2.71 4.30
C ALA A 40 0.48 1.61 3.73
N PRO A 41 1.31 1.90 2.71
CA PRO A 41 2.26 0.94 2.21
C PRO A 41 3.39 0.74 3.24
N ASN A 42 3.86 -0.50 3.39
CA ASN A 42 5.07 -0.77 4.16
C ASN A 42 6.26 -0.11 3.43
N SER A 43 6.72 1.01 3.98
CA SER A 43 7.69 1.91 3.36
C SER A 43 8.67 2.40 4.42
N MET A 44 9.92 2.56 3.99
CA MET A 44 10.99 3.15 4.81
C MET A 44 11.42 4.47 4.20
N VAL A 45 11.60 5.48 5.05
CA VAL A 45 12.12 6.78 4.63
C VAL A 45 13.63 6.78 4.81
N PHE A 46 14.38 7.18 3.78
CA PHE A 46 15.82 7.33 3.85
C PHE A 46 16.23 8.76 3.48
N HIS A 47 17.19 9.31 4.22
CA HIS A 47 17.84 10.57 3.89
C HIS A 47 19.35 10.45 4.08
N ALA A 48 20.12 10.78 3.04
CA ALA A 48 21.58 10.69 3.03
C ALA A 48 22.13 9.31 3.48
N GLY A 49 21.43 8.22 3.13
CA GLY A 49 21.82 6.85 3.47
C GLY A 49 21.45 6.40 4.89
N ALA A 50 20.79 7.24 5.68
CA ALA A 50 20.26 6.88 7.00
C ALA A 50 18.75 6.64 6.92
N GLU A 51 18.29 5.62 7.64
CA GLU A 51 16.88 5.30 7.88
C GLU A 51 16.24 6.39 8.76
N GLN A 52 15.03 6.85 8.43
CA GLN A 52 14.37 8.02 9.02
C GLN A 52 12.90 7.80 9.40
N THR A 53 12.36 6.59 9.25
CA THR A 53 10.94 6.26 9.46
C THR A 53 10.49 6.57 10.88
N SER A 54 11.38 6.45 11.88
CA SER A 54 11.05 6.84 13.26
C SER A 54 10.97 8.35 13.49
N TRP A 55 11.35 9.17 12.51
CA TRP A 55 11.43 10.63 12.62
C TRP A 55 10.50 11.35 11.66
N ASN A 56 10.39 10.87 10.42
CA ASN A 56 9.70 11.55 9.35
C ASN A 56 8.53 10.71 8.83
N THR A 57 7.38 11.34 8.72
CA THR A 57 6.21 10.80 8.01
C THR A 57 5.88 11.71 6.85
N ILE A 58 5.74 11.13 5.66
CA ILE A 58 5.39 11.86 4.44
C ILE A 58 3.95 11.50 4.09
N VAL A 59 3.12 12.51 3.87
CA VAL A 59 1.70 12.36 3.59
C VAL A 59 1.41 12.90 2.20
N VAL A 60 0.77 12.08 1.37
CA VAL A 60 0.34 12.49 0.03
C VAL A 60 -1.18 12.40 -0.03
N VAL A 61 -1.83 13.56 -0.19
CA VAL A 61 -3.29 13.64 -0.31
C VAL A 61 -3.67 13.76 -1.79
N ARG A 62 -4.24 12.70 -2.33
CA ARG A 62 -4.71 12.64 -3.71
C ARG A 62 -6.21 12.94 -3.76
N ALA A 63 -6.59 14.01 -4.44
CA ALA A 63 -7.98 14.50 -4.44
C ALA A 63 -8.42 15.07 -5.80
N PRO A 64 -9.73 15.15 -6.09
CA PRO A 64 -10.24 15.88 -7.24
C PRO A 64 -9.93 17.36 -7.10
N ARG A 65 -9.59 18.03 -8.20
CA ARG A 65 -9.23 19.45 -8.19
C ARG A 65 -10.30 20.38 -7.60
N GLN A 66 -11.58 19.98 -7.60
CA GLN A 66 -12.63 20.77 -6.95
C GLN A 66 -12.45 20.93 -5.43
N LEU A 67 -11.64 20.08 -4.79
CA LEU A 67 -11.39 20.10 -3.35
C LEU A 67 -10.18 20.97 -2.96
N GLU A 68 -9.53 21.64 -3.92
CA GLU A 68 -8.41 22.56 -3.68
C GLU A 68 -8.78 23.68 -2.69
N GLY A 69 -10.04 24.13 -2.67
CA GLY A 69 -10.51 25.13 -1.71
C GLY A 69 -10.56 24.65 -0.24
N CYS A 70 -10.40 23.35 0.01
CA CYS A 70 -10.34 22.77 1.35
C CYS A 70 -8.90 22.52 1.83
N GLU A 71 -7.89 22.80 1.01
CA GLU A 71 -6.48 22.44 1.23
C GLU A 71 -5.96 22.94 2.57
N ASP A 72 -6.04 24.25 2.84
CA ASP A 72 -5.50 24.86 4.06
C ASP A 72 -6.06 24.20 5.33
N LYS A 73 -7.37 23.97 5.38
CA LYS A 73 -8.03 23.36 6.53
C LYS A 73 -7.68 21.89 6.69
N ALA A 74 -7.58 21.17 5.57
CA ALA A 74 -7.16 19.77 5.59
C ALA A 74 -5.70 19.66 6.02
N ALA A 75 -4.84 20.55 5.55
CA ALA A 75 -3.42 20.60 5.88
C ALA A 75 -3.21 20.88 7.36
N GLU A 76 -3.83 21.93 7.89
CA GLU A 76 -3.78 22.26 9.31
C GLU A 76 -4.19 21.06 10.17
N TYR A 77 -5.33 20.46 9.87
CA TYR A 77 -5.83 19.32 10.61
C TYR A 77 -4.89 18.10 10.54
N ILE A 78 -4.47 17.70 9.33
CA ILE A 78 -3.62 16.52 9.12
C ILE A 78 -2.27 16.69 9.82
N LEU A 79 -1.64 17.86 9.69
CA LEU A 79 -0.36 18.16 10.32
C LEU A 79 -0.48 18.15 11.85
N GLU A 80 -1.55 18.75 12.40
CA GLU A 80 -1.80 18.75 13.85
C GLU A 80 -1.98 17.32 14.38
N THR A 81 -2.83 16.52 13.76
CA THR A 81 -3.16 15.19 14.28
C THR A 81 -2.04 14.17 14.05
N LEU A 82 -1.31 14.24 12.94
CA LEU A 82 -0.18 13.32 12.69
C LEU A 82 1.07 13.66 13.51
N SER A 83 1.25 14.90 13.95
CA SER A 83 2.37 15.28 14.84
C SER A 83 2.35 14.56 16.19
N GLN A 84 1.24 13.90 16.54
CA GLN A 84 1.13 13.06 17.73
C GLN A 84 1.87 11.72 17.57
N PHE A 85 2.08 11.28 16.34
CA PHE A 85 2.71 9.98 16.02
C PHE A 85 4.13 10.14 15.48
N SER A 86 4.47 11.31 14.94
CA SER A 86 5.71 11.56 14.21
C SER A 86 6.33 12.89 14.60
N ILE A 87 7.67 12.94 14.65
CA ILE A 87 8.41 14.16 15.00
C ILE A 87 8.30 15.20 13.88
N HIS A 88 8.43 14.74 12.64
CA HIS A 88 8.29 15.56 11.44
C HIS A 88 7.21 14.96 10.55
N VAL A 89 6.32 15.83 10.08
CA VAL A 89 5.27 15.49 9.13
C VAL A 89 5.42 16.41 7.94
N GLU A 90 5.58 15.81 6.76
CA GLU A 90 5.50 16.48 5.48
C GLU A 90 4.15 16.14 4.83
N LEU A 91 3.55 17.13 4.16
CA LEU A 91 2.27 16.96 3.51
C LEU A 91 2.30 17.61 2.13
N GLU A 92 1.92 16.84 1.12
CA GLU A 92 1.72 17.30 -0.25
C GLU A 92 0.33 16.94 -0.76
N PHE A 93 -0.22 17.80 -1.62
CA PHE A 93 -1.49 17.58 -2.29
C PHE A 93 -1.27 17.29 -3.78
N GLU A 94 -1.83 16.18 -4.25
CA GLU A 94 -1.87 15.82 -5.66
C GLU A 94 -3.31 15.89 -6.17
N TYR A 95 -3.59 16.90 -6.99
CA TYR A 95 -4.91 17.05 -7.61
C TYR A 95 -5.01 16.34 -8.95
N PHE A 96 -6.09 15.60 -9.13
CA PHE A 96 -6.46 15.05 -10.44
C PHE A 96 -7.67 15.76 -11.04
N GLU A 97 -7.66 15.86 -12.36
CA GLU A 97 -8.72 16.53 -13.10
C GLU A 97 -10.04 15.75 -13.04
N PRO A 98 -11.19 16.44 -13.02
CA PRO A 98 -12.50 15.80 -13.07
C PRO A 98 -12.63 14.92 -14.31
N GLY A 99 -13.09 13.68 -14.14
CA GLY A 99 -13.23 12.71 -15.24
C GLY A 99 -11.96 11.91 -15.59
N ARG A 100 -10.84 12.14 -14.88
CA ARG A 100 -9.64 11.27 -14.94
C ARG A 100 -9.66 10.13 -13.90
N HIS A 101 -10.75 10.03 -13.16
CA HIS A 101 -11.00 8.96 -12.21
C HIS A 101 -12.08 8.03 -12.76
N HIS A 102 -11.80 6.73 -12.74
CA HIS A 102 -12.72 5.68 -13.17
C HIS A 102 -12.84 4.65 -12.04
N GLU A 103 -14.07 4.32 -11.65
CA GLU A 103 -14.34 3.30 -10.64
C GLU A 103 -15.35 2.28 -11.16
N ARG A 104 -15.24 1.05 -10.64
CA ARG A 104 -16.22 -0.01 -10.81
C ARG A 104 -16.52 -0.58 -9.43
N ILE A 105 -17.74 -0.35 -8.96
CA ILE A 105 -18.20 -0.84 -7.65
C ILE A 105 -19.05 -2.08 -7.86
N ASN A 106 -18.74 -3.16 -7.14
CA ASN A 106 -19.61 -4.33 -7.07
C ASN A 106 -20.65 -4.11 -5.96
N HIS A 107 -21.91 -3.95 -6.34
CA HIS A 107 -23.00 -3.69 -5.39
C HIS A 107 -23.52 -4.95 -4.67
N ASP A 108 -23.06 -6.14 -5.07
CA ASP A 108 -23.40 -7.39 -4.38
C ASP A 108 -22.68 -7.54 -3.04
N TYR A 109 -21.66 -6.71 -2.78
CA TYR A 109 -20.86 -6.70 -1.56
C TYR A 109 -20.79 -5.29 -0.97
N PRO A 110 -20.65 -5.14 0.36
CA PRO A 110 -20.36 -3.85 0.95
C PRO A 110 -19.01 -3.34 0.42
N ARG A 111 -18.93 -2.03 0.14
CA ARG A 111 -17.71 -1.39 -0.38
C ARG A 111 -16.53 -1.51 0.59
N TYR A 112 -16.82 -1.43 1.89
CA TYR A 112 -15.84 -1.53 2.97
C TYR A 112 -16.27 -2.56 4.00
N LEU A 113 -15.29 -3.19 4.65
CA LEU A 113 -15.54 -4.02 5.82
C LEU A 113 -15.92 -3.13 7.01
N SER A 114 -16.85 -3.61 7.83
CA SER A 114 -17.28 -3.00 9.08
C SER A 114 -17.38 -4.10 10.13
N GLU A 115 -17.36 -3.72 11.41
CA GLU A 115 -17.56 -4.67 12.52
C GLU A 115 -18.87 -5.48 12.33
N ASP A 116 -19.91 -4.85 11.77
CA ASP A 116 -21.21 -5.50 11.49
C ASP A 116 -21.20 -6.53 10.34
N ASN A 117 -20.22 -6.46 9.42
CA ASN A 117 -20.17 -7.31 8.23
C ASN A 117 -19.02 -8.33 8.22
N ILE A 118 -18.17 -8.30 9.25
CA ILE A 118 -17.20 -9.35 9.54
C ILE A 118 -17.97 -10.53 10.14
N LYS A 119 -18.14 -11.60 9.36
CA LYS A 119 -18.60 -12.88 9.91
C LYS A 119 -17.46 -13.44 10.74
N GLU A 120 -17.66 -13.55 12.05
CA GLU A 120 -16.80 -14.40 12.87
C GLU A 120 -16.85 -15.80 12.27
N ALA A 121 -15.73 -16.26 11.72
CA ALA A 121 -15.59 -17.67 11.40
C ALA A 121 -15.59 -18.40 12.75
N ASP A 122 -16.57 -19.27 12.96
CA ASP A 122 -16.58 -20.22 14.08
C ASP A 122 -15.46 -21.23 13.81
N VAL A 123 -14.22 -20.83 14.06
CA VAL A 123 -13.06 -21.70 14.03
C VAL A 123 -13.10 -22.46 15.36
N SER A 124 -14.00 -23.44 15.44
CA SER A 124 -13.84 -24.52 16.38
C SER A 124 -12.58 -25.27 15.97
N ILE A 125 -11.46 -24.89 16.56
CA ILE A 125 -10.27 -25.74 16.57
C ILE A 125 -10.69 -26.95 17.41
N ASP A 126 -11.11 -28.02 16.72
CA ASP A 126 -11.27 -29.34 17.31
C ASP A 126 -9.87 -29.79 17.73
N TYR A 127 -9.51 -29.48 18.97
CA TYR A 127 -8.39 -30.13 19.63
C TYR A 127 -8.79 -31.58 19.83
N GLY A 128 -8.69 -32.38 18.77
CA GLY A 128 -8.70 -33.83 18.89
C GLY A 128 -7.66 -34.20 19.96
N GLU A 129 -8.11 -34.90 20.99
CA GLU A 129 -7.29 -35.46 22.05
C GLU A 129 -6.32 -36.51 21.46
N ASP A 130 -5.27 -36.08 20.78
CA ASP A 130 -4.18 -36.95 20.36
C ASP A 130 -2.85 -36.35 20.85
N GLU A 131 -2.42 -36.92 21.99
CA GLU A 131 -1.07 -37.08 22.52
C GLU A 131 -0.07 -35.91 22.41
N HIS A 132 0.36 -35.46 23.59
CA HIS A 132 1.53 -34.60 23.81
C HIS A 132 2.80 -35.10 23.09
N GLU A 133 3.07 -34.63 21.88
CA GLU A 133 4.44 -34.55 21.38
C GLU A 133 5.07 -33.23 21.85
N GLN A 134 6.11 -33.37 22.68
CA GLN A 134 6.93 -32.28 23.16
C GLN A 134 7.61 -31.62 21.95
N CYS A 135 7.18 -30.42 21.58
CA CYS A 135 7.94 -29.57 20.66
C CYS A 135 9.26 -29.21 21.34
N HIS A 136 10.31 -29.97 21.02
CA HIS A 136 11.68 -29.61 21.33
C HIS A 136 11.98 -28.27 20.63
N HIS A 137 12.29 -27.26 21.44
CA HIS A 137 12.92 -26.04 21.00
C HIS A 137 14.34 -26.38 20.55
N ASP A 138 14.52 -26.71 19.26
CA ASP A 138 15.82 -26.61 18.61
C ASP A 138 16.01 -25.15 18.22
N HIS A 139 16.94 -24.53 18.93
CA HIS A 139 17.41 -23.17 18.72
C HIS A 139 18.43 -23.24 17.58
N ASP A 140 17.95 -23.28 16.34
CA ASP A 140 18.84 -23.18 15.18
C ASP A 140 19.18 -21.70 14.98
N GLU A 141 20.42 -21.36 15.34
CA GLU A 141 21.09 -20.14 14.93
C GLU A 141 21.14 -20.12 13.40
N ASP A 142 20.47 -19.15 12.76
CA ASP A 142 20.53 -18.88 11.33
C ASP A 142 21.93 -18.42 10.91
N GLY A 143 22.89 -19.35 10.88
CA GLY A 143 24.13 -19.22 10.15
C GLY A 143 23.88 -19.65 8.71
N GLU A 144 23.55 -18.70 7.83
CA GLU A 144 23.54 -18.94 6.39
C GLU A 144 24.93 -19.46 5.96
N ASP A 145 25.02 -20.76 5.62
CA ASP A 145 26.20 -21.36 5.04
C ASP A 145 26.40 -20.78 3.62
N PRO A 146 27.44 -19.96 3.37
CA PRO A 146 27.66 -19.32 2.08
C PRO A 146 28.03 -20.30 0.96
N SER A 147 28.20 -21.60 1.28
CA SER A 147 28.39 -22.66 0.29
C SER A 147 27.09 -23.29 -0.20
N LEU A 148 25.96 -23.01 0.45
CA LEU A 148 24.65 -23.46 0.00
C LEU A 148 24.12 -22.54 -1.11
N PRO A 149 23.69 -23.09 -2.25
CA PRO A 149 23.13 -22.29 -3.33
C PRO A 149 21.86 -21.58 -2.85
N ASN A 150 21.83 -20.26 -3.00
CA ASN A 150 20.67 -19.43 -2.69
C ASN A 150 19.47 -19.89 -3.52
N PRO A 151 18.33 -20.28 -2.91
CA PRO A 151 17.13 -20.71 -3.64
C PRO A 151 16.55 -19.64 -4.59
N ALA A 152 16.91 -18.37 -4.39
CA ALA A 152 16.57 -17.26 -5.28
C ALA A 152 17.52 -17.14 -6.48
N ASP A 153 18.75 -17.67 -6.39
CA ASP A 153 19.70 -17.73 -7.50
C ASP A 153 19.39 -18.93 -8.38
N ARG A 154 18.33 -18.80 -9.19
CA ARG A 154 17.93 -19.80 -10.19
C ARG A 154 18.82 -19.76 -11.43
N ALA A 155 20.11 -20.04 -11.24
CA ALA A 155 21.10 -20.16 -12.32
C ALA A 155 20.85 -21.38 -13.24
N ASP A 156 19.91 -22.25 -12.89
CA ASP A 156 19.47 -23.44 -13.60
C ASP A 156 18.38 -23.17 -14.66
N LEU A 157 17.79 -21.97 -14.66
CA LEU A 157 16.76 -21.60 -15.63
C LEU A 157 17.36 -21.21 -16.98
N ASP A 158 17.00 -21.97 -18.03
CA ASP A 158 17.34 -21.62 -19.42
C ASP A 158 16.59 -20.35 -19.84
N TYR A 159 17.34 -19.28 -20.11
CA TYR A 159 16.81 -17.99 -20.59
C TYR A 159 15.94 -18.12 -21.86
N ASN A 160 16.13 -19.18 -22.65
CA ASN A 160 15.39 -19.42 -23.89
C ASN A 160 14.21 -20.41 -23.75
N ASP A 161 13.84 -20.81 -22.53
CA ASP A 161 12.71 -21.72 -22.31
C ASP A 161 11.37 -21.03 -22.64
N PRO A 162 10.61 -21.51 -23.65
CA PRO A 162 9.33 -20.91 -24.04
C PRO A 162 8.21 -21.10 -23.01
N ASN A 163 8.40 -21.95 -21.99
CA ASN A 163 7.45 -22.14 -20.88
C ASN A 163 7.82 -21.32 -19.63
N GLN A 164 8.96 -20.61 -19.62
CA GLN A 164 9.26 -19.63 -18.59
C GLN A 164 8.52 -18.33 -18.89
N ILE A 165 7.90 -17.78 -17.85
CA ILE A 165 7.15 -16.52 -17.93
C ILE A 165 8.18 -15.38 -18.07
N PHE A 166 8.55 -15.08 -19.31
CA PHE A 166 9.39 -13.99 -19.81
C PHE A 166 10.25 -13.24 -18.76
N LEU A 167 11.52 -13.64 -18.66
CA LEU A 167 12.65 -12.85 -18.13
C LEU A 167 13.25 -11.91 -19.20
N GLY A 168 12.56 -11.70 -20.33
CA GLY A 168 12.96 -10.78 -21.38
C GLY A 168 12.38 -9.38 -21.21
N ASP A 169 12.96 -8.40 -21.91
CA ASP A 169 12.49 -7.01 -21.90
C ASP A 169 11.08 -6.92 -22.50
N ALA A 170 10.07 -6.89 -21.62
CA ALA A 170 8.65 -6.93 -21.96
C ALA A 170 8.19 -5.77 -22.88
N PHE A 171 9.05 -4.78 -23.12
CA PHE A 171 8.77 -3.61 -23.93
C PHE A 171 9.45 -3.62 -25.30
N ALA A 172 10.35 -4.57 -25.59
CA ALA A 172 11.06 -4.63 -26.88
C ALA A 172 10.10 -4.76 -28.08
N SER A 173 9.02 -5.53 -27.93
CA SER A 173 7.98 -5.68 -28.95
C SER A 173 7.07 -4.45 -29.07
N PHE A 174 6.92 -3.67 -28.00
CA PHE A 174 6.13 -2.43 -27.99
C PHE A 174 6.85 -1.30 -28.74
N GLU A 175 8.18 -1.20 -28.61
CA GLU A 175 8.98 -0.22 -29.33
C GLU A 175 8.98 -0.44 -30.85
N GLU A 176 9.05 -1.70 -31.30
CA GLU A 176 8.93 -2.04 -32.73
C GLU A 176 7.55 -1.70 -33.29
N GLU A 177 6.47 -1.91 -32.53
CA GLU A 177 5.12 -1.53 -32.95
C GLU A 177 4.93 -0.01 -33.07
N VAL A 178 5.51 0.76 -32.14
CA VAL A 178 5.47 2.23 -32.17
C VAL A 178 6.30 2.78 -33.35
N ALA A 179 7.45 2.16 -33.65
CA ALA A 179 8.28 2.53 -34.79
C ALA A 179 7.58 2.28 -36.13
N LYS A 180 6.90 1.13 -36.28
CA LYS A 180 6.10 0.82 -37.49
C LYS A 180 4.94 1.79 -37.70
N LYS A 181 4.26 2.23 -36.63
CA LYS A 181 3.17 3.21 -36.73
C LYS A 181 3.64 4.61 -37.14
N LYS A 182 4.87 5.02 -36.79
CA LYS A 182 5.44 6.31 -37.22
C LYS A 182 5.96 6.32 -38.67
N GLY A 183 6.25 5.16 -39.25
CA GLY A 183 6.74 5.05 -40.65
C GLY A 183 5.65 5.04 -41.73
N GLY A 184 4.37 4.90 -41.34
CA GLY A 184 3.23 4.77 -42.27
C GLY A 184 2.51 6.08 -42.61
N ALA A 185 2.99 7.23 -42.15
CA ALA A 185 2.44 8.53 -42.52
C ALA A 185 3.23 9.12 -43.71
N LYS A 186 2.89 8.67 -44.92
CA LYS A 186 3.13 9.41 -46.16
C LYS A 186 1.87 9.40 -47.01
#